data_AF-A0A933BKJ5-F1
#
_entry.id   AF-A0A933BKJ5-F1
#
_cell.length_a   1.000
_cell.length_b   1.000
_cell.length_c   1.000
_cell.angle_alpha   90.00
_cell.angle_beta   90.00
_cell.angle_gamma   90.00
#
_symmetry.space_group_name_H-M   'P 1'
#
loop_
_entity.id
_entity.type
_entity.pdbx_description
1 polymer ?
#
loop_
_entity_poly.entity_id
_entity_poly.type
_entity_poly.pdbx_seq_one_letter_code
_entity_poly.pdbx_strand_id
1 'polypeptide(L)'
;MKHSRHDYNNPDLHLRIPDDEPVFLIRAQDIVSGDAVRAWANLNDLAGGDPKLSRLVREHAHLMDAWPKKKAADLPQTMPPPEATATRHKV
;
A
#
# COMPACT_ATOMS: atom_id res chain seq x y z
N MET A 1 1.11 -7.23 -6.89
CA MET A 1 0.37 -5.98 -6.60
C MET A 1 0.28 -5.19 -7.90
N LYS A 2 -0.77 -4.39 -8.14
CA LYS A 2 -0.80 -3.48 -9.29
C LYS A 2 -0.28 -2.13 -8.83
N HIS A 3 0.80 -1.64 -9.40
CA HIS A 3 1.36 -0.31 -9.11
C HIS A 3 1.04 0.68 -10.25
N SER A 4 0.90 1.96 -9.94
CA SER A 4 0.74 3.06 -10.91
C SER A 4 1.99 3.26 -11.78
N ARG A 5 3.15 2.86 -11.25
CA ARG A 5 4.46 2.87 -11.87
C ARG A 5 4.87 1.45 -12.23
N HIS A 6 5.23 1.20 -13.49
CA HIS A 6 5.55 -0.16 -13.91
C HIS A 6 6.83 -0.70 -13.24
N ASP A 7 7.81 0.18 -13.01
CA ASP A 7 9.05 -0.13 -12.31
C ASP A 7 8.84 -0.57 -10.85
N TYR A 8 7.70 -0.23 -10.25
CA TYR A 8 7.34 -0.66 -8.88
C TYR A 8 6.88 -2.12 -8.81
N ASN A 9 6.70 -2.80 -9.93
CA ASN A 9 6.42 -4.23 -9.95
C ASN A 9 7.70 -5.10 -9.84
N ASN A 10 8.89 -4.48 -9.73
CA ASN A 10 10.13 -5.23 -9.56
C ASN A 10 10.22 -5.81 -8.13
N PRO A 11 10.39 -7.13 -7.96
CA PRO A 11 10.50 -7.79 -6.65
C PRO A 11 11.65 -7.26 -5.77
N ASP A 12 12.65 -6.61 -6.36
CA ASP A 12 13.81 -6.05 -5.65
C ASP A 12 13.56 -4.65 -5.06
N LEU A 13 12.35 -4.08 -5.15
CA LEU A 13 12.08 -2.73 -4.60
C LEU A 13 12.30 -2.62 -3.09
N HIS A 14 12.18 -3.73 -2.37
CA HIS A 14 12.50 -3.80 -0.95
C HIS A 14 13.96 -3.40 -0.65
N LEU A 15 14.86 -3.47 -1.64
CA LEU A 15 16.26 -3.08 -1.51
C LEU A 15 16.50 -1.57 -1.70
N ARG A 16 15.46 -0.77 -1.99
CA ARG A 16 15.59 0.68 -2.28
C ARG A 16 14.89 1.60 -1.29
N ILE A 17 14.09 1.06 -0.39
CA ILE A 17 13.47 1.83 0.68
C ILE A 17 14.35 1.62 1.92
N PRO A 18 14.96 2.68 2.49
CA PRO A 18 15.68 2.58 3.75
C PRO A 18 14.82 1.96 4.86
N ASP A 19 15.46 1.16 5.73
CA ASP A 19 14.76 0.45 6.82
C ASP A 19 14.06 1.39 7.81
N ASP A 20 14.53 2.64 7.91
CA ASP A 20 14.01 3.68 8.80
C ASP A 20 13.06 4.66 8.11
N GLU A 21 12.81 4.52 6.79
CA GLU A 21 11.86 5.36 6.09
C GLU A 21 10.42 4.97 6.49
N PRO A 22 9.63 5.88 7.10
CA PRO A 22 8.25 5.57 7.45
C PRO A 22 7.39 5.43 6.18
N VAL A 23 6.86 4.22 5.96
CA VAL A 23 5.99 3.91 4.82
C VAL A 23 4.56 3.66 5.27
N PHE A 24 3.59 4.13 4.47
CA PHE A 24 2.18 3.82 4.63
C PHE A 24 1.61 3.16 3.37
N LEU A 25 0.92 2.02 3.52
CA LEU A 25 0.33 1.27 2.41
C LEU A 25 -1.18 1.51 2.34
N ILE A 26 -1.66 2.02 1.20
CA ILE A 26 -3.10 2.14 0.89
C ILE A 26 -3.49 1.05 -0.09
N ARG A 27 -4.55 0.29 0.20
CA ARG A 27 -5.03 -0.79 -0.66
C ARG A 27 -6.35 -0.40 -1.31
N ALA A 28 -6.60 -0.90 -2.54
CA ALA A 28 -7.85 -0.66 -3.26
C ALA A 28 -9.11 -1.16 -2.52
N GLN A 29 -8.96 -2.08 -1.56
CA GLN A 29 -10.07 -2.54 -0.72
C GLN A 29 -10.46 -1.52 0.34
N ASP A 30 -9.62 -0.54 0.66
CA ASP A 30 -9.93 0.44 1.68
C ASP A 30 -10.97 1.41 1.09
N ILE A 31 -12.03 1.69 1.83
CA ILE A 31 -13.16 2.48 1.29
C ILE A 31 -12.76 3.89 0.86
N VAL A 32 -11.74 4.46 1.52
CA VAL A 32 -11.21 5.81 1.26
C VAL A 32 -10.03 5.83 0.28
N SER A 33 -9.70 4.69 -0.33
CA SER A 33 -8.42 4.52 -1.03
C SER A 33 -8.24 5.44 -2.22
N GLY A 34 -9.28 5.61 -3.05
CA GLY A 34 -9.22 6.46 -4.23
C GLY A 34 -9.09 7.95 -3.87
N ASP A 35 -9.82 8.39 -2.84
CA ASP A 35 -9.76 9.77 -2.36
C ASP A 35 -8.36 10.11 -1.82
N ALA A 36 -7.78 9.22 -1.00
CA ALA A 36 -6.44 9.42 -0.46
C ALA A 36 -5.37 9.52 -1.56
N VAL A 37 -5.46 8.65 -2.58
CA VAL A 37 -4.52 8.65 -3.70
C VAL A 37 -4.70 9.86 -4.63
N ARG A 38 -5.94 10.34 -4.83
CA ARG A 38 -6.21 11.60 -5.52
C ARG A 38 -5.68 12.81 -4.74
N ALA A 39 -5.84 12.83 -3.42
CA ALA A 39 -5.30 13.88 -2.56
C ALA A 39 -3.77 13.94 -2.64
N TRP A 40 -3.10 12.78 -2.62
CA TRP A 40 -1.65 12.71 -2.83
C TRP A 40 -1.23 13.33 -4.17
N ALA A 41 -1.94 13.03 -5.27
CA ALA A 41 -1.62 13.58 -6.59
C ALA A 41 -1.73 15.12 -6.63
N ASN A 42 -2.73 15.67 -5.94
CA ASN A 42 -2.89 17.12 -5.82
C ASN A 42 -1.74 17.75 -5.02
N LEU A 43 -1.31 17.11 -3.93
CA LEU A 43 -0.17 17.58 -3.13
C LEU A 43 1.13 17.51 -3.93
N ASN A 44 1.34 16.46 -4.72
CA ASN A 44 2.50 16.34 -5.60
C ASN A 44 2.55 17.47 -6.63
N ASP A 45 1.42 17.81 -7.25
CA ASP A 45 1.35 18.95 -8.20
C ASP A 45 1.66 20.28 -7.51
N LEU A 46 1.11 20.52 -6.32
CA LEU A 46 1.38 21.73 -5.53
C LEU A 46 2.84 21.85 -5.10
N ALA A 47 3.52 20.72 -4.88
CA ALA A 47 4.94 20.67 -4.57
C ALA A 47 5.85 20.83 -5.82
N GLY A 48 5.27 20.99 -7.02
CA GLY A 48 6.03 21.09 -8.27
C GLY A 48 6.58 19.76 -8.78
N GLY A 49 5.97 18.64 -8.35
CA GLY A 49 6.32 17.30 -8.82
C GLY A 49 5.98 17.08 -10.30
N ASP A 50 6.41 15.93 -10.85
CA ASP A 50 6.18 15.60 -12.26
C ASP A 50 4.67 15.45 -12.55
N PRO A 51 4.08 16.29 -13.43
CA PRO A 51 2.66 16.18 -13.78
C PRO A 51 2.27 14.84 -14.41
N LYS A 52 3.22 14.16 -15.08
CA LYS A 52 2.97 12.81 -15.63
C LYS A 52 2.75 11.80 -14.51
N LEU A 53 3.50 11.92 -13.41
CA LEU A 53 3.33 11.06 -12.25
C LEU A 53 1.97 11.29 -11.61
N SER A 54 1.58 12.55 -11.39
CA SER A 54 0.26 12.87 -10.83
C SER A 54 -0.88 12.34 -11.68
N ARG A 55 -0.77 12.40 -13.02
CA ARG A 55 -1.75 11.78 -13.93
C ARG A 55 -1.84 10.26 -13.74
N LEU A 56 -0.71 9.55 -13.73
CA LEU A 56 -0.68 8.09 -13.51
C LEU A 56 -1.27 7.71 -12.15
N VAL A 57 -1.01 8.51 -11.12
CA VAL A 57 -1.58 8.29 -9.78
C VAL A 57 -3.09 8.50 -9.76
N ARG A 58 -3.60 9.53 -10.46
CA ARG A 58 -5.05 9.73 -10.62
C ARG A 58 -5.70 8.54 -11.34
N GLU A 59 -5.13 8.09 -12.46
CA GLU A 59 -5.58 6.89 -13.18
C GLU A 59 -5.60 5.66 -12.27
N HIS A 60 -4.61 5.52 -11.40
CA HIS A 60 -4.59 4.44 -10.42
C HIS A 60 -5.70 4.56 -9.37
N ALA A 61 -6.02 5.78 -8.92
CA ALA A 61 -7.16 6.00 -8.03
C ALA A 61 -8.49 5.56 -8.67
N HIS A 62 -8.69 5.78 -9.98
CA HIS A 62 -9.86 5.25 -10.69
C HIS A 62 -9.92 3.71 -10.66
N LEU A 63 -8.77 3.03 -10.81
CA LEU A 63 -8.69 1.57 -10.67
C LEU A 63 -9.01 1.12 -9.24
N MET A 64 -8.62 1.91 -8.23
CA MET A 64 -8.96 1.64 -6.85
C MET A 64 -10.46 1.82 -6.61
N ASP A 65 -11.08 2.87 -7.15
CA ASP A 65 -12.53 3.11 -7.06
C ASP A 65 -13.33 1.97 -7.71
N ALA A 66 -12.85 1.44 -8.84
CA ALA A 66 -13.46 0.30 -9.53
C ALA A 66 -13.26 -1.07 -8.85
N TRP A 67 -12.51 -1.13 -7.74
CA TRP A 67 -12.25 -2.39 -7.06
C TRP A 67 -13.51 -2.90 -6.32
N PRO A 68 -13.97 -4.14 -6.60
CA PRO A 68 -15.31 -4.59 -6.22
C PRO A 68 -15.52 -4.81 -4.72
N LYS A 69 -14.45 -5.10 -3.96
CA LYS A 69 -14.52 -5.39 -2.53
C LYS A 69 -13.99 -4.22 -1.73
N LYS A 70 -14.86 -3.53 -0.99
CA LYS A 70 -14.52 -2.39 -0.12
C LYS A 70 -14.72 -2.73 1.36
N LYS A 71 -13.88 -2.18 2.23
CA LYS A 71 -13.99 -2.25 3.70
C LYS A 71 -13.41 -1.00 4.35
N ALA A 72 -13.86 -0.72 5.58
CA ALA A 72 -13.16 0.24 6.43
C ALA A 72 -11.81 -0.35 6.84
N ALA A 73 -10.81 0.52 7.02
CA ALA A 73 -9.52 0.10 7.55
C ALA A 73 -9.71 -0.38 8.99
N ASP A 74 -9.12 -1.53 9.30
CA ASP A 74 -9.19 -2.20 10.58
C ASP A 74 -7.78 -2.48 11.10
N LEU A 75 -7.63 -2.45 12.43
CA LEU A 75 -6.46 -3.04 13.06
C LEU A 75 -6.61 -4.56 13.06
N PRO A 76 -5.52 -5.33 12.92
CA PRO A 76 -5.55 -6.75 13.22
C PRO A 76 -6.13 -6.93 14.62
N GLN A 77 -7.21 -7.70 14.76
CA GLN A 77 -7.57 -8.21 16.07
C GLN A 77 -6.39 -9.08 16.52
N THR A 78 -5.84 -8.78 17.70
CA THR A 78 -4.64 -9.38 18.29
C THR A 78 -4.42 -10.80 17.78
N MET A 79 -3.36 -11.02 17.00
CA MET A 79 -2.95 -12.39 16.72
C MET A 79 -2.68 -13.05 18.08
N PRO A 80 -3.21 -14.26 18.34
CA PRO A 80 -2.72 -15.03 19.48
C PRO A 80 -1.20 -15.13 19.36
N PRO A 81 -0.46 -15.03 20.48
CA PRO A 81 0.99 -15.22 20.44
C PRO A 81 1.29 -16.54 19.72
N PRO A 82 2.35 -16.61 18.91
CA PRO A 82 2.73 -17.88 18.27
C PRO A 82 2.84 -18.92 19.39
N GLU A 83 2.06 -20.00 19.29
CA GLU A 83 2.15 -21.11 20.24
C GLU A 83 3.63 -21.45 20.37
N ALA A 84 4.16 -21.38 21.59
CA ALA A 84 5.50 -21.83 21.88
C ALA A 84 5.58 -23.27 21.37
N THR A 85 6.33 -23.48 20.29
CA THR A 85 6.52 -24.78 19.67
C THR A 85 7.05 -25.69 20.75
N ALA A 86 6.15 -26.48 21.35
CA ALA A 86 6.49 -27.37 22.44
C ALA A 86 7.57 -28.30 21.90
N THR A 87 8.77 -28.15 22.44
CA THR A 87 9.90 -28.99 22.13
C THR A 87 9.52 -30.40 22.59
N ARG A 88 8.94 -31.20 21.70
CA ARG A 88 8.82 -32.64 21.90
C ARG A 88 10.23 -33.21 21.88
N HIS A 89 10.88 -33.20 23.04
CA HIS A 89 11.95 -34.13 23.32
C HIS A 89 11.32 -35.52 23.27
N LYS A 90 11.64 -36.24 22.21
CA LYS A 90 11.33 -37.66 22.08
C LYS A 90 12.35 -38.38 22.95
N VAL A 91 11.87 -38.99 24.04
CA VAL A 91 12.59 -40.03 24.80
C VAL A 91 12.53 -41.32 24.01
#